data_AF-E7GMX0-F1
#
_entry.id   AF-E7GMX0-F1
#
_cell.length_a   1.000
_cell.length_b   1.000
_cell.length_c   1.000
_cell.angle_alpha   90.00
_cell.angle_beta   90.00
_cell.angle_gamma   90.00
#
_symmetry.space_group_name_H-M   'P 1'
#
loop_
_entity.id
_entity.type
_entity.pdbx_description
1 polymer ?
#
loop_
_entity_poly.entity_id
_entity_poly.type
_entity_poly.pdbx_seq_one_letter_code
_entity_poly.pdbx_strand_id
1 'polypeptide(L)' 'MNRTTKINILAYASEPDKNFKYEGDIVDYKGKRYFVSLAEERVEFIGIIKEDK' A
#
# COMPACT_ATOMS: atom_id res chain seq x y z
N MET A 1 7.65 -4.24 -9.73
CA MET A 1 6.32 -3.57 -9.71
C MET A 1 6.33 -2.44 -10.73
N ASN A 2 5.25 -2.26 -11.50
CA ASN A 2 5.21 -1.20 -12.53
C ASN A 2 5.12 0.18 -11.87
N ARG A 3 5.72 1.21 -12.49
CA ARG A 3 5.72 2.59 -11.97
C ARG A 3 4.32 3.11 -11.67
N THR A 4 3.35 2.82 -12.54
CA THR A 4 1.94 3.18 -12.37
C THR A 4 1.30 2.51 -11.16
N THR A 5 1.62 1.24 -10.89
CA THR A 5 1.13 0.52 -9.70
C THR A 5 1.67 1.16 -8.42
N LYS A 6 2.94 1.58 -8.43
CA LYS A 6 3.57 2.27 -7.29
C LYS A 6 2.86 3.58 -6.97
N ILE A 7 2.62 4.40 -7.99
CA ILE A 7 1.93 5.69 -7.85
C ILE A 7 0.51 5.49 -7.34
N ASN A 8 -0.24 4.54 -7.89
CA ASN A 8 -1.61 4.27 -7.44
C ASN A 8 -1.69 3.84 -5.97
N ILE A 9 -0.73 3.01 -5.51
CA ILE A 9 -0.70 2.55 -4.12
C ILE A 9 -0.28 3.69 -3.17
N LEU A 10 0.69 4.52 -3.57
CA LEU A 10 1.07 5.70 -2.79
C LEU A 10 -0.07 6.72 -2.70
N ALA A 11 -0.77 6.98 -3.81
CA ALA A 11 -1.92 7.88 -3.82
C ALA A 11 -3.05 7.36 -2.92
N TYR A 12 -3.35 6.05 -2.99
CA TYR A 12 -4.31 5.40 -2.09
C TYR A 12 -3.89 5.50 -0.63
N ALA A 13 -2.59 5.32 -0.33
CA ALA A 13 -2.08 5.44 1.03
C ALA A 13 -2.06 6.88 1.55
N SER A 14 -2.06 7.87 0.65
CA SER A 14 -2.07 9.30 0.97
C SER A 14 -3.48 9.90 1.04
N GLU A 15 -4.53 9.10 0.83
CA GLU A 15 -5.90 9.60 0.94
C GLU A 15 -6.17 10.08 2.38
N PRO A 16 -6.71 11.30 2.58
CA PRO A 16 -6.92 11.87 3.92
C PRO A 16 -7.93 11.07 4.76
N ASP A 17 -8.77 10.26 4.11
CA ASP A 17 -9.74 9.37 4.74
C ASP A 17 -9.08 8.12 5.34
N LYS A 18 -7.88 7.77 4.84
CA LYS A 18 -7.15 6.59 5.28
C LYS A 18 -6.06 7.02 6.25
N ASN A 19 -6.22 6.61 7.50
CA ASN A 19 -5.30 6.93 8.58
C ASN A 19 -4.01 6.09 8.54
N PHE A 20 -3.36 6.00 7.38
CA PHE A 20 -2.10 5.29 7.23
C PHE A 20 -0.93 6.13 7.74
N LYS A 21 0.04 5.47 8.36
CA LYS A 21 1.23 6.14 8.87
C LYS A 21 2.14 6.61 7.75
N TYR A 22 2.62 7.85 7.88
CA TYR A 22 3.59 8.43 6.96
C TYR A 22 4.91 7.64 6.93
N GLU A 23 5.36 7.13 8.08
CA GLU A 23 6.61 6.37 8.20
C GLU A 23 6.57 4.99 7.54
N GLY A 24 5.38 4.40 7.39
CA GLY A 24 5.24 3.02 6.94
C GLY A 24 3.99 2.37 7.51
N ASP A 25 3.09 1.94 6.63
CA ASP A 25 1.87 1.24 7.00
C ASP A 25 1.56 0.10 6.03
N ILE A 26 0.60 -0.75 6.40
CA ILE A 26 0.20 -1.90 5.61
C ILE A 26 -1.10 -1.58 4.88
N VAL A 27 -1.00 -1.54 3.56
CA VAL A 27 -2.07 -1.17 2.65
C VAL A 27 -2.57 -2.41 1.90
N ASP A 28 -3.84 -2.72 2.10
CA ASP A 28 -4.53 -3.77 1.37
C ASP A 28 -5.12 -3.17 0.07
N TYR A 29 -4.55 -3.56 -1.08
CA TYR A 29 -4.91 -3.07 -2.41
C TYR A 29 -5.16 -4.22 -3.37
N LYS A 30 -6.39 -4.31 -3.92
CA LYS A 30 -6.81 -5.35 -4.90
C LYS A 30 -6.52 -6.79 -4.45
N GLY A 31 -6.83 -7.13 -3.19
CA GLY A 31 -6.60 -8.47 -2.63
C GLY A 31 -5.13 -8.80 -2.36
N LYS A 32 -4.25 -7.80 -2.40
CA LYS A 32 -2.82 -7.91 -2.11
C LYS A 32 -2.47 -6.93 -1.01
N ARG A 33 -1.53 -7.34 -0.16
CA ARG A 33 -1.03 -6.57 0.96
C ARG A 33 0.32 -5.97 0.59
N TYR A 34 0.44 -4.65 0.77
CA TYR A 34 1.64 -3.90 0.48
C TYR A 34 2.08 -3.13 1.71
N PHE A 35 3.37 -3.07 1.97
CA PHE A 35 3.94 -2.11 2.90
C PHE A 35 4.21 -0.81 2.14
N VAL A 36 3.69 0.30 2.64
CA VAL A 36 3.78 1.62 2.00
C VAL A 36 4.35 2.60 3.00
N SER A 37 5.50 3.20 2.67
CA SER A 37 6.06 4.33 3.39
C SER A 37 5.96 5.56 2.50
N LEU A 38 5.22 6.56 2.97
CA LEU A 38 5.13 7.86 2.28
C LEU A 38 6.41 8.67 2.49
N ALA A 39 7.03 8.54 3.67
CA ALA A 39 8.29 9.19 4.01
C ALA A 39 9.44 8.81 3.06
N GLU A 40 9.55 7.52 2.76
CA GLU A 40 10.59 6.98 1.86
C GLU A 40 10.09 6.74 0.44
N GLU A 41 8.82 7.09 0.14
CA GLU A 41 8.10 6.72 -1.08
C GLU A 41 8.31 5.25 -1.47
N ARG A 42 8.33 4.36 -0.47
CA ARG A 42 8.64 2.94 -0.63
C ARG A 42 7.34 2.14 -0.68
N VAL A 43 7.26 1.21 -1.63
CA VAL A 43 6.16 0.24 -1.69
C VAL A 43 6.72 -1.16 -1.87
N GLU A 44 6.40 -2.05 -0.94
CA GLU A 44 6.81 -3.45 -0.98
C GLU A 44 5.60 -4.37 -0.96
N PHE A 45 5.65 -5.44 -1.73
CA PHE A 45 4.62 -6.46 -1.71
C PHE A 45 4.91 -7.42 -0.55
N ILE A 46 3.94 -7.58 0.34
CA ILE A 46 4.04 -8.45 1.51
C ILE A 46 3.38 -9.80 1.24
N GLY A 47 2.24 -9.82 0.55
CA GLY A 47 1.53 -11.07 0.27
C GLY A 47 0.17 -10.87 -0.37
N ILE A 48 -0.50 -11.99 -0.64
CA ILE A 48 -1.91 -11.99 -1.04
C ILE A 48 -2.79 -12.10 0.20
N ILE A 49 -3.92 -11.39 0.19
CA ILE A 49 -4.96 -11.57 1.19
C ILE A 49 -5.69 -12.84 0.76
N LYS A 50 -5.39 -13.96 1.42
CA LYS A 50 -6.22 -15.15 1.28
C LYS A 50 -7.50 -14.87 2.06
N GLU A 51 -8.60 -14.65 1.35
CA GLU A 51 -9.92 -14.88 1.92
C GLU A 51 -9.99 -16.39 2.18
N ASP A 52 -9.71 -16.79 3.41
CA ASP A 52 -10.00 -18.14 3.89
C ASP A 52 -11.52 -18.29 3.80
N LYS A 53 -11.97 -19.13 2.87
CA LYS A 53 -13.38 -19.39 2.58
C LYS A 53 -13.83 -20.66 3.29
#